data_AF-A0A4Y1RGC8-F1
#
_entry.id   AF-A0A4Y1RGC8-F1
#
_cell.length_a   1.000
_cell.length_b   1.000
_cell.length_c   1.000
_cell.angle_alpha   90.00
_cell.angle_beta   90.00
_cell.angle_gamma   90.00
#
_symmetry.space_group_name_H-M   'P 1'
#
loop_
_entity.id
_entity.type
_entity.pdbx_description
1 polymer ?
#
loop_
_entity_poly.entity_id
_entity_poly.type
_entity_poly.pdbx_seq_one_letter_code
_entity_poly.pdbx_strand_id
1 'polypeptide(L)'
;MERCLGKTMDNHRSGEILVMSTDVVVKYCKRFIIIPTGPAVVLNKTPLRNSTTSNSPLDSPMSQDSLIEKEPRPIGRKAAKAKKGRNSSNNNSKFLEEIAKQNGIRIEMEQKCKENEMVIQAEYAREREYLSKKDIYKTDQETMSMDISHMSPETKQFWKLERRDVM
;
A
#
# COMPACT_ATOMS: atom_id res chain seq x y z
N MET A 1 17.80 -16.02 -48.67
CA MET A 1 16.41 -16.18 -48.20
C MET A 1 16.46 -16.64 -46.75
N GLU A 2 16.48 -15.71 -45.81
CA GLU A 2 16.34 -16.03 -44.38
C GLU A 2 14.98 -15.57 -43.87
N ARG A 3 14.35 -16.44 -43.10
CA ARG A 3 12.96 -16.38 -42.65
C ARG A 3 12.85 -15.51 -41.41
N CYS A 4 12.14 -14.39 -41.51
CA CYS A 4 11.69 -13.61 -40.35
C CYS A 4 10.38 -14.22 -39.82
N LEU A 5 10.43 -14.89 -38.66
CA LEU A 5 9.25 -15.25 -37.89
C LEU A 5 8.96 -14.13 -36.88
N GLY A 6 7.75 -13.60 -36.94
CA GLY A 6 7.27 -12.48 -36.15
C GLY A 6 7.24 -12.77 -34.65
N LYS A 7 7.44 -11.70 -33.87
CA LYS A 7 7.09 -11.66 -32.45
C LYS A 7 6.03 -10.59 -32.25
N THR A 8 4.82 -11.05 -31.97
CA THR A 8 3.76 -10.30 -31.32
C THR A 8 4.20 -10.04 -29.87
N MET A 9 4.13 -8.80 -29.41
CA MET A 9 4.20 -8.49 -27.97
C MET A 9 3.03 -7.59 -27.60
N ASP A 10 2.26 -8.11 -26.65
CA ASP A 10 0.98 -7.61 -26.16
C ASP A 10 1.06 -6.19 -25.59
N ASN A 11 0.01 -5.42 -25.89
CA ASN A 11 -0.27 -4.14 -25.28
C ASN A 11 -0.88 -4.35 -23.89
N HIS A 12 -0.11 -4.13 -22.83
CA HIS A 12 -0.69 -3.91 -21.51
C HIS A 12 -0.59 -2.43 -21.10
N ARG A 13 -1.78 -1.82 -21.18
CA ARG A 13 -2.27 -0.53 -20.68
C ARG A 13 -1.83 -0.26 -19.23
N SER A 14 -0.71 0.44 -19.03
CA SER A 14 -0.45 1.16 -17.77
C SER A 14 -0.86 2.62 -17.92
N GLY A 15 -2.03 2.94 -17.38
CA GLY A 15 -2.45 4.32 -17.19
C GLY A 15 -1.75 4.89 -15.96
N GLU A 16 -0.53 5.39 -16.11
CA GLU A 16 0.12 6.19 -15.07
C GLU A 16 -0.52 7.58 -15.07
N ILE A 17 -1.37 7.85 -14.08
CA ILE A 17 -1.84 9.20 -13.77
C ILE A 17 -0.66 9.92 -13.12
N LEU A 18 0.08 10.66 -13.94
CA LEU A 18 1.20 11.48 -13.51
C LEU A 18 0.65 12.71 -12.78
N VAL A 19 0.47 12.60 -11.47
CA VAL A 19 0.09 13.71 -10.59
C VAL A 19 1.30 14.64 -10.49
N MET A 20 1.40 15.60 -11.40
CA MET A 20 2.44 16.62 -11.33
C MET A 20 2.06 17.65 -10.27
N SER A 21 2.87 17.68 -9.20
CA SER A 21 2.92 18.76 -8.23
C SER A 21 2.98 20.12 -8.94
N THR A 22 2.23 21.07 -8.40
CA THR A 22 2.17 22.46 -8.84
C THR A 22 3.56 23.07 -8.74
N ASP A 23 4.31 23.08 -9.84
CA ASP A 23 5.32 24.10 -10.21
C ASP A 23 6.09 23.72 -11.50
N VAL A 24 5.40 23.17 -12.51
CA VAL A 24 6.03 22.91 -13.82
C VAL A 24 5.22 23.60 -14.92
N VAL A 25 5.76 24.69 -15.45
CA VAL A 25 5.26 25.31 -16.69
C VAL A 25 5.60 24.36 -17.85
N VAL A 26 4.69 23.43 -18.13
CA VAL A 26 4.78 22.54 -19.29
C VAL A 26 4.51 23.38 -20.53
N LYS A 27 5.58 23.73 -21.26
CA LYS A 27 5.47 24.31 -22.60
C LYS A 27 4.61 23.39 -23.48
N TYR A 28 3.56 23.95 -24.04
CA TYR A 28 2.55 23.28 -24.86
C TYR A 28 3.20 22.27 -25.86
N CYS A 29 3.11 20.98 -25.55
CA CYS A 29 3.62 19.90 -26.40
C CYS A 29 2.44 19.30 -27.18
N LYS A 30 2.49 19.34 -28.52
CA LYS A 30 1.42 18.83 -29.44
C LYS A 30 0.94 17.39 -29.18
N ARG A 31 1.71 16.60 -28.41
CA ARG A 31 1.37 15.21 -28.06
C ARG A 31 0.47 15.07 -26.83
N PHE A 32 0.34 16.12 -26.02
CA PHE A 32 -0.48 16.09 -24.80
C PHE A 32 -1.44 17.28 -24.80
N ILE A 33 -2.72 17.01 -25.04
CA ILE A 33 -3.78 18.01 -24.87
C ILE A 33 -4.14 18.01 -23.38
N ILE A 34 -3.67 19.01 -22.65
CA ILE A 34 -4.06 19.20 -21.25
C ILE A 34 -5.42 19.90 -21.26
N ILE A 35 -6.48 19.16 -20.97
CA ILE A 35 -7.82 19.72 -20.74
C ILE A 35 -7.84 20.21 -19.29
N PRO A 36 -7.98 21.52 -19.02
CA PRO A 36 -8.09 22.01 -17.65
C PRO A 36 -9.46 21.61 -17.09
N THR A 37 -9.50 20.55 -16.28
CA THR A 37 -10.74 20.06 -15.63
C THR A 37 -11.02 20.80 -14.31
N GLY A 38 -10.85 22.12 -14.29
CA GLY A 38 -11.06 22.90 -13.08
C GLY A 38 -11.31 24.39 -13.34
N PRO A 39 -12.06 25.09 -12.47
CA PRO A 39 -12.31 26.51 -12.61
C PRO A 39 -11.00 27.31 -12.52
N ALA A 40 -10.88 28.35 -13.34
CA ALA A 40 -9.70 29.21 -13.40
C ALA A 40 -9.50 29.93 -12.05
N VAL A 41 -8.48 29.51 -11.30
CA VAL A 41 -8.09 30.17 -10.06
C VAL A 41 -7.36 31.46 -10.42
N VAL A 42 -7.99 32.60 -10.13
CA VAL A 42 -7.35 33.92 -10.21
C VAL A 42 -6.31 34.01 -9.09
N LEU A 43 -5.03 33.98 -9.45
CA LEU A 43 -3.94 34.20 -8.49
C LEU A 43 -3.84 35.69 -8.15
N ASN A 44 -4.26 36.04 -6.93
CA ASN A 44 -4.07 37.37 -6.37
C ASN A 44 -2.56 37.56 -6.12
N LYS A 45 -1.91 38.43 -6.89
CA LYS A 45 -0.48 38.75 -6.71
C LYS A 45 -0.25 39.44 -5.37
N THR A 46 0.08 38.67 -4.33
CA THR A 46 0.74 39.21 -3.13
C THR A 46 2.15 38.58 -3.06
N PRO A 47 3.22 39.37 -3.25
CA PRO A 47 4.58 38.86 -3.14
C PRO A 47 4.91 38.54 -1.67
N LEU A 48 5.15 37.27 -1.38
CA LEU A 48 5.68 36.81 -0.10
C LEU A 48 7.09 37.39 0.06
N ARG A 49 7.25 38.34 0.98
CA ARG A 49 8.53 39.03 1.25
C ARG A 49 9.58 38.03 1.72
N ASN A 50 10.72 37.99 1.05
CA ASN A 50 11.96 37.38 1.53
C ASN A 50 12.45 38.14 2.76
N SER A 51 12.47 37.49 3.93
CA SER A 51 13.15 38.00 5.12
C SER A 51 14.50 37.31 5.23
N THR A 52 15.57 38.04 4.91
CA THR A 52 16.96 37.62 5.13
C THR A 52 17.61 38.60 6.10
N THR A 53 17.92 38.10 7.29
CA THR A 53 19.01 38.48 8.20
C THR A 53 19.16 39.97 8.57
N SER A 54 18.80 40.30 9.82
CA SER A 54 19.40 41.40 10.57
C SER A 54 19.91 40.86 11.91
N ASN A 55 21.24 40.86 12.07
CA ASN A 55 21.96 40.56 13.30
C ASN A 55 21.90 41.78 14.23
N SER A 56 21.41 41.59 15.45
CA SER A 56 21.68 42.52 16.57
C SER A 56 22.03 41.72 17.83
N PRO A 57 22.93 42.24 18.67
CA PRO A 57 23.80 41.46 19.55
C PRO A 57 23.11 41.00 20.84
N LEU A 58 23.62 39.87 21.35
CA LEU A 58 23.44 39.42 22.74
C LEU A 58 23.85 40.53 23.71
N ASP A 59 22.88 41.24 24.28
CA ASP A 59 23.00 41.75 25.65
C ASP A 59 21.62 42.07 26.24
N SER A 60 21.17 41.22 27.17
CA SER A 60 20.16 41.59 28.15
C SER A 60 20.77 41.30 29.52
N PRO A 61 20.93 42.31 30.40
CA PRO A 61 21.55 42.11 31.70
C PRO A 61 20.68 41.19 32.54
N MET A 62 21.35 40.21 33.15
CA MET A 62 20.80 39.26 34.11
C MET A 62 20.07 40.04 35.23
N SER A 63 18.73 40.05 35.22
CA SER A 63 17.95 40.61 36.32
C SER A 63 18.21 39.77 37.57
N GLN A 64 18.99 40.31 38.50
CA GLN A 64 19.05 39.77 39.85
C GLN A 64 17.72 40.10 40.53
N ASP A 65 16.82 39.12 40.58
CA ASP A 65 15.65 39.19 41.43
C ASP A 65 16.13 39.22 42.88
N SER A 66 16.21 40.43 43.43
CA SER A 66 16.46 40.66 44.85
C SER A 66 15.42 39.89 45.67
N LEU A 67 15.91 39.05 46.58
CA LEU A 67 15.12 38.23 47.47
C LEU A 67 14.39 39.17 48.44
N ILE A 68 13.15 39.52 48.11
CA ILE A 68 12.29 40.35 48.95
C ILE A 68 11.99 39.54 50.22
N GLU A 69 12.65 39.87 51.33
CA GLU A 69 12.22 39.48 52.67
C GLU A 69 10.80 40.02 52.89
N LYS A 70 9.80 39.14 52.78
CA LYS A 70 8.46 39.41 53.30
C LYS A 70 8.24 38.50 54.50
N GLU A 71 7.94 39.10 55.64
CA GLU A 71 7.52 38.37 56.84
C GLU A 71 6.45 37.33 56.51
N PRO A 72 6.54 36.11 57.09
CA PRO A 72 5.56 35.06 56.86
C PRO A 72 4.23 35.45 57.54
N ARG A 73 3.21 35.73 56.72
CA ARG A 73 1.83 35.87 57.20
C ARG A 73 1.35 34.53 57.78
N PRO A 74 0.54 34.51 58.86
CA PRO A 74 0.02 33.27 59.40
C PRO A 74 -1.06 32.71 58.45
N ILE A 75 -0.67 31.74 57.61
CA ILE A 75 -1.59 30.99 56.74
C ILE A 75 -2.23 29.87 57.57
N GLY A 76 -3.31 30.23 58.26
CA GLY A 76 -4.17 29.32 58.99
C GLY A 76 -5.62 29.46 58.54
N ARG A 77 -5.97 28.95 57.36
CA ARG A 77 -7.38 28.66 56.98
C ARG A 77 -7.45 27.42 56.10
N LYS A 78 -8.12 26.36 56.57
CA LYS A 78 -8.49 25.23 55.71
C LYS A 78 -9.65 25.66 54.80
N ALA A 79 -9.46 25.60 53.49
CA ALA A 79 -10.52 25.83 52.52
C ALA A 79 -11.41 24.58 52.39
N ALA A 80 -12.73 24.76 52.45
CA ALA A 80 -13.68 23.71 52.14
C ALA A 80 -13.49 23.26 50.68
N LYS A 81 -13.21 21.97 50.47
CA LYS A 81 -13.08 21.37 49.14
C LYS A 81 -14.46 21.29 48.49
N ALA A 82 -14.81 22.24 47.64
CA ALA A 82 -15.94 22.09 46.74
C ALA A 82 -15.63 20.94 45.75
N LYS A 83 -16.48 19.91 45.74
CA LYS A 83 -16.41 18.79 44.81
C LYS A 83 -16.81 19.31 43.43
N LYS A 84 -15.84 19.82 42.66
CA LYS A 84 -16.06 20.24 41.27
C LYS A 84 -16.30 18.99 40.43
N GLY A 85 -17.58 18.64 40.25
CA GLY A 85 -18.01 17.64 39.26
C GLY A 85 -17.51 18.09 37.89
N ARG A 86 -16.51 17.38 37.37
CA ARG A 86 -15.81 17.76 36.14
C ARG A 86 -16.56 17.16 34.95
N ASN A 87 -17.52 17.89 34.41
CA ASN A 87 -18.04 17.65 33.06
C ASN A 87 -17.17 18.39 32.04
N SER A 88 -15.89 18.01 31.96
CA SER A 88 -14.98 18.54 30.93
C SER A 88 -14.94 17.56 29.77
N SER A 89 -15.79 17.83 28.75
CA SER A 89 -15.61 17.26 27.41
C SER A 89 -14.27 17.75 26.88
N ASN A 90 -13.21 16.98 27.10
CA ASN A 90 -11.89 17.27 26.57
C ASN A 90 -11.86 16.90 25.08
N ASN A 91 -11.76 17.89 24.19
CA ASN A 91 -11.69 17.65 22.74
C ASN A 91 -10.51 16.74 22.36
N ASN A 92 -9.43 16.77 23.14
CA ASN A 92 -8.25 15.93 22.91
C ASN A 92 -8.56 14.44 23.11
N SER A 93 -9.38 14.07 24.11
CA SER A 93 -9.73 12.66 24.34
C SER A 93 -10.59 12.10 23.22
N LYS A 94 -11.53 12.90 22.68
CA LYS A 94 -12.34 12.50 21.51
C LYS A 94 -11.48 12.28 20.26
N PHE A 95 -10.47 13.12 20.06
CA PHE A 95 -9.54 12.98 18.94
C PHE A 95 -8.69 11.70 19.02
N LEU A 96 -8.17 11.37 20.20
CA LEU A 96 -7.41 10.13 20.41
C LEU A 96 -8.29 8.88 20.24
N GLU A 97 -9.55 8.94 20.71
CA GLU A 97 -10.51 7.85 20.53
C GLU A 97 -10.84 7.62 19.05
N GLU A 98 -10.96 8.69 18.26
CA GLU A 98 -11.19 8.61 16.82
C GLU A 98 -10.00 7.98 16.08
N ILE A 99 -8.76 8.35 16.44
CA ILE A 99 -7.54 7.72 15.89
C ILE A 99 -7.54 6.21 16.19
N ALA A 100 -7.90 5.81 17.41
CA ALA A 100 -7.95 4.40 17.79
C ALA A 100 -9.00 3.63 16.96
N LYS A 101 -10.20 4.21 16.76
CA LYS A 101 -11.26 3.62 15.93
C LYS A 101 -10.81 3.44 14.48
N GLN A 102 -10.23 4.49 13.88
CA GLN A 102 -9.76 4.45 12.49
C GLN A 102 -8.64 3.42 12.28
N ASN A 103 -7.70 3.33 13.23
CA ASN A 103 -6.65 2.32 13.18
C ASN A 103 -7.21 0.89 13.28
N GLY A 104 -8.21 0.66 14.13
CA GLY A 104 -8.89 -0.63 14.24
C GLY A 104 -9.52 -1.07 12.93
N ILE A 105 -10.28 -0.17 12.29
CA ILE A 105 -10.92 -0.43 10.98
C ILE A 105 -9.86 -0.73 9.91
N ARG A 106 -8.77 0.06 9.87
CA ARG A 106 -7.68 -0.15 8.90
C ARG A 106 -7.05 -1.52 9.06
N ILE A 107 -6.75 -1.94 10.30
CA ILE A 107 -6.14 -3.24 10.59
C ILE A 107 -7.08 -4.38 10.18
N GLU A 108 -8.38 -4.26 10.49
CA GLU A 108 -9.36 -5.29 10.12
C GLU A 108 -9.47 -5.45 8.59
N MET A 109 -9.51 -4.35 7.85
CA MET A 109 -9.56 -4.38 6.39
C MET A 109 -8.29 -4.94 5.79
N GLU A 110 -7.12 -4.57 6.31
CA GLU A 110 -5.83 -5.09 5.86
C GLU A 110 -5.74 -6.61 6.10
N GLN A 111 -6.21 -7.08 7.25
CA GLN A 111 -6.27 -8.50 7.57
C GLN A 111 -7.17 -9.25 6.59
N LYS A 112 -8.39 -8.74 6.32
CA LYS A 112 -9.32 -9.34 5.34
C LYS A 112 -8.73 -9.35 3.93
N CYS A 113 -8.02 -8.30 3.53
CA CYS A 113 -7.31 -8.28 2.24
C CYS A 113 -6.27 -9.40 2.14
N LYS A 114 -5.44 -9.57 3.18
CA LYS A 114 -4.42 -10.63 3.21
C LYS A 114 -5.04 -12.03 3.22
N GLU A 115 -6.09 -12.24 3.99
CA GLU A 115 -6.82 -13.52 4.03
C GLU A 115 -7.40 -13.86 2.65
N ASN A 116 -8.04 -12.90 1.99
CA ASN A 116 -8.59 -13.11 0.65
C ASN A 116 -7.49 -13.42 -0.38
N GLU A 117 -6.36 -12.73 -0.32
CA GLU A 117 -5.22 -13.01 -1.21
C GLU A 117 -4.67 -14.42 -1.01
N MET A 118 -4.52 -14.86 0.26
CA MET A 118 -4.10 -16.22 0.59
C MET A 118 -5.10 -17.27 0.08
N VAL A 119 -6.40 -17.01 0.20
CA VAL A 119 -7.45 -17.91 -0.32
C VAL A 119 -7.36 -18.05 -1.84
N ILE A 120 -7.21 -16.95 -2.57
CA ILE A 120 -7.06 -16.95 -4.02
C ILE A 120 -5.82 -17.74 -4.44
N GLN A 121 -4.68 -17.54 -3.77
CA GLN A 121 -3.46 -18.29 -4.05
C GLN A 121 -3.63 -19.80 -3.79
N ALA A 122 -4.30 -20.17 -2.70
CA ALA A 122 -4.56 -21.57 -2.38
C ALA A 122 -5.49 -22.23 -3.41
N GLU A 123 -6.52 -21.52 -3.89
CA GLU A 123 -7.39 -22.01 -4.97
C GLU A 123 -6.62 -22.23 -6.26
N TYR A 124 -5.80 -21.25 -6.67
CA TYR A 124 -4.97 -21.37 -7.85
C TYR A 124 -4.01 -22.56 -7.78
N ALA A 125 -3.37 -22.77 -6.63
CA ALA A 125 -2.51 -23.92 -6.41
C ALA A 125 -3.27 -25.25 -6.53
N ARG A 126 -4.48 -25.35 -5.96
CA ARG A 126 -5.34 -26.54 -6.09
C ARG A 126 -5.75 -26.82 -7.53
N GLU A 127 -6.11 -25.79 -8.29
CA GLU A 127 -6.51 -25.94 -9.70
C GLU A 127 -5.33 -26.42 -10.56
N ARG A 128 -4.14 -25.88 -10.31
CA ARG A 128 -2.90 -26.36 -10.97
C ARG A 128 -2.60 -27.82 -10.66
N GLU A 129 -2.77 -28.24 -9.41
CA GLU A 129 -2.57 -29.64 -9.00
C GLU A 129 -3.60 -30.56 -9.67
N TYR A 130 -4.87 -30.14 -9.71
CA TYR A 130 -5.93 -30.89 -10.38
C TYR A 130 -5.65 -31.10 -11.88
N LEU A 131 -5.25 -30.02 -12.58
CA LEU A 131 -4.87 -30.09 -13.98
C LEU A 131 -3.67 -31.03 -14.19
N SER A 132 -2.63 -30.91 -13.34
CA SER A 132 -1.46 -31.79 -13.41
C SER A 132 -1.84 -33.26 -13.23
N LYS A 133 -2.71 -33.58 -12.27
CA LYS A 133 -3.21 -34.95 -12.05
C LYS A 133 -4.00 -35.46 -13.24
N LYS A 134 -4.82 -34.60 -13.85
CA LYS A 134 -5.60 -34.93 -15.03
C LYS A 134 -4.72 -35.22 -16.24
N ASP A 135 -3.66 -34.45 -16.42
CA ASP A 135 -2.69 -34.68 -17.50
C ASP A 135 -1.95 -36.00 -17.31
N ILE A 136 -1.51 -36.31 -16.08
CA ILE A 136 -0.89 -37.62 -15.75
C ILE A 136 -1.86 -38.77 -16.06
N TYR A 137 -3.09 -38.71 -15.53
CA TYR A 137 -4.10 -39.75 -15.78
C TYR A 137 -4.39 -39.94 -17.28
N LYS A 138 -4.43 -38.83 -18.04
CA LYS A 138 -4.61 -38.88 -19.49
C LYS A 138 -3.43 -39.56 -20.18
N THR A 139 -2.20 -39.23 -19.80
CA THR A 139 -0.97 -39.85 -20.33
C THR A 139 -0.94 -41.36 -20.03
N ASP A 140 -1.34 -41.77 -18.84
CA ASP A 140 -1.43 -43.18 -18.47
C ASP A 140 -2.47 -43.90 -19.35
N GLN A 141 -3.66 -43.30 -19.51
CA GLN A 141 -4.71 -43.84 -20.36
C GLN A 141 -4.27 -43.96 -21.84
N GLU A 142 -3.57 -42.97 -22.36
CA GLU A 142 -3.01 -42.98 -23.73
C GLU A 142 -1.97 -44.11 -23.88
N THR A 143 -1.09 -44.26 -22.90
CA THR A 143 -0.08 -45.33 -22.87
C THR A 143 -0.71 -46.72 -22.87
N MET A 144 -1.80 -46.93 -22.12
CA MET A 144 -2.55 -48.18 -22.08
C MET A 144 -3.30 -48.46 -23.40
N SER A 145 -3.87 -47.42 -24.03
CA SER A 145 -4.73 -47.55 -25.21
C SER A 145 -3.99 -47.52 -26.56
N MET A 146 -2.68 -47.23 -26.56
CA MET A 146 -1.85 -47.24 -27.77
C MET A 146 -1.82 -48.62 -28.44
N ASP A 147 -2.10 -48.69 -29.74
CA ASP A 147 -1.97 -49.93 -30.51
C ASP A 147 -0.49 -50.24 -30.79
N ILE A 148 -0.04 -51.43 -30.42
CA ILE A 148 1.34 -51.89 -30.61
C ILE A 148 1.44 -52.95 -31.71
N SER A 149 0.34 -53.32 -32.39
CA SER A 149 0.30 -54.42 -33.36
C SER A 149 1.31 -54.25 -34.51
N HIS A 150 1.50 -53.02 -34.96
CA HIS A 150 2.35 -52.64 -36.10
C HIS A 150 3.83 -52.39 -35.72
N MET A 151 4.20 -52.52 -34.44
CA MET A 151 5.57 -52.23 -33.98
C MET A 151 6.51 -53.46 -34.02
N SER A 152 7.82 -53.21 -33.94
CA SER A 152 8.88 -54.23 -33.79
C SER A 152 8.65 -55.13 -32.56
N PRO A 153 9.05 -56.42 -32.59
CA PRO A 153 9.03 -57.29 -31.41
C PRO A 153 9.68 -56.70 -30.16
N GLU A 154 10.78 -55.95 -30.28
CA GLU A 154 11.47 -55.35 -29.12
C GLU A 154 10.63 -54.23 -28.49
N THR A 155 10.07 -53.34 -29.31
CA THR A 155 9.18 -52.25 -28.88
C THR A 155 7.91 -52.79 -28.23
N LYS A 156 7.39 -53.92 -28.74
CA LYS A 156 6.26 -54.63 -28.10
C LYS A 156 6.59 -55.12 -26.70
N GLN A 157 7.81 -55.61 -26.45
CA GLN A 157 8.21 -56.04 -25.10
C GLN A 157 8.37 -54.87 -24.15
N PHE A 158 8.97 -53.76 -24.63
CA PHE A 158 9.10 -52.52 -23.87
C PHE A 158 7.74 -52.02 -23.35
N TRP A 159 6.77 -51.81 -24.24
CA TRP A 159 5.44 -51.30 -23.83
C TRP A 159 4.63 -52.29 -22.98
N LYS A 160 4.86 -53.61 -23.12
CA LYS A 160 4.26 -54.62 -22.23
C LYS A 160 4.79 -54.53 -20.80
N LEU A 161 6.05 -54.14 -20.63
CA LEU A 161 6.63 -53.89 -19.31
C LEU A 161 6.10 -52.57 -18.74
N GLU A 162 6.19 -51.48 -19.50
CA GLU A 162 5.75 -50.14 -19.08
C GLU A 162 4.29 -50.13 -18.62
N ARG A 163 3.38 -50.82 -19.34
CA ARG A 163 1.96 -50.92 -18.95
C ARG A 163 1.68 -51.70 -17.67
N ARG A 164 2.62 -52.54 -17.22
CA ARG A 164 2.46 -53.26 -15.94
C ARG A 164 2.75 -52.35 -14.76
N ASP A 165 3.68 -51.40 -14.89
CA ASP A 165 4.08 -50.51 -13.81
C ASP A 165 3.08 -49.36 -13.56
N VAL A 166 2.21 -49.09 -14.54
CA VAL A 166 1.12 -48.09 -14.47
C VAL A 166 -0.12 -48.61 -13.70
N MET A 167 -0.28 -49.94 -13.50
CA MET A 167 -1.38 -50.56 -12.75
C MET A 167 -0.99 -50.90 -11.31
#